data_AF-A0A1I4F9C9-F1
#
_entry.id   AF-A0A1I4F9C9-F1
#
_cell.length_a   1.000
_cell.length_b   1.000
_cell.length_c   1.000
_cell.angle_alpha   90.00
_cell.angle_beta   90.00
_cell.angle_gamma   90.00
#
_symmetry.space_group_name_H-M   'P 1'
#
loop_
_entity.id
_entity.type
_entity.pdbx_description
1 polymer ?
#
loop_
_entity_poly.entity_id
_entity_poly.type
_entity_poly.pdbx_seq_one_letter_code
_entity_poly.pdbx_strand_id
1 'polypeptide(L)'
;MSPRYHFLNLQALRLQGAKAAKNDSILKAALVCISVLLVLSGCAMTQPYGSFIQNPSPAFSQYSKVMADDVADQIGRLYPAATTQFNLRHNANDLFGQVLIDKLRSDGFAVLESTSPANSFLAAIHSAEDIGNTNSTPISEENIQYPGLALGYIIDQSGDLYHVSILIEDQQLTRAFIAQSGQIQPAGLWVWKE
;
A
#
# COMPACT_ATOMS: atom_id res chain seq x y z
N MET A 1 -70.18 50.92 5.80
CA MET A 1 -69.21 50.61 6.88
C MET A 1 -68.66 49.22 6.58
N SER A 2 -67.37 49.11 6.30
CA SER A 2 -66.68 47.95 5.70
C SER A 2 -66.86 46.62 6.43
N PRO A 3 -66.63 45.49 5.74
CA PRO A 3 -65.52 44.65 6.15
C PRO A 3 -64.67 44.16 4.95
N ARG A 4 -63.51 44.79 4.79
CA ARG A 4 -62.29 44.14 4.30
C ARG A 4 -61.85 43.21 5.42
N TYR A 5 -61.95 41.87 5.32
CA TYR A 5 -61.08 40.87 6.00
C TYR A 5 -61.54 39.45 5.61
N HIS A 6 -61.28 38.97 4.39
CA HIS A 6 -61.48 37.54 4.10
C HIS A 6 -60.60 36.94 3.00
N PHE A 7 -59.50 37.63 2.62
CA PHE A 7 -58.62 37.19 1.52
C PHE A 7 -57.20 36.78 1.95
N LEU A 8 -56.83 36.90 3.23
CA LEU A 8 -55.46 36.66 3.71
C LEU A 8 -55.17 35.22 4.15
N ASN A 9 -56.18 34.35 4.29
CA ASN A 9 -55.96 33.02 4.88
C ASN A 9 -55.63 31.92 3.84
N LEU A 10 -56.07 32.05 2.58
CA LEU A 10 -55.85 31.00 1.56
C LEU A 10 -54.43 30.98 0.97
N GLN A 11 -53.71 32.10 0.96
CA GLN A 11 -52.34 32.15 0.43
C GLN A 11 -51.30 31.54 1.40
N ALA A 12 -51.54 31.59 2.71
CA ALA A 12 -50.63 31.01 3.70
C ALA A 12 -50.60 29.47 3.65
N LEU A 13 -51.74 28.82 3.38
CA LEU A 13 -51.83 27.35 3.33
C LEU A 13 -51.15 26.74 2.09
N ARG A 14 -51.23 27.40 0.92
CA ARG A 14 -50.54 26.95 -0.30
C ARG A 14 -49.02 27.11 -0.21
N LEU A 15 -48.54 28.14 0.48
CA LEU A 15 -47.09 28.34 0.68
C LEU A 15 -46.48 27.26 1.59
N GLN A 16 -47.21 26.79 2.61
CA GLN A 16 -46.75 25.74 3.52
C GLN A 16 -46.68 24.36 2.86
N GLY A 17 -47.66 23.99 2.03
CA GLY A 17 -47.63 22.73 1.28
C GLY A 17 -46.52 22.66 0.23
N ALA A 18 -46.26 23.76 -0.49
CA ALA A 18 -45.16 23.84 -1.45
C ALA A 18 -43.78 23.82 -0.78
N LYS A 19 -43.66 24.43 0.41
CA LYS A 19 -42.43 24.39 1.21
C LYS A 19 -42.15 23.00 1.77
N ALA A 20 -43.18 22.28 2.24
CA ALA A 20 -43.03 20.91 2.73
C ALA A 20 -42.63 19.91 1.62
N ALA A 21 -43.26 19.98 0.45
CA ALA A 21 -42.91 19.14 -0.70
C ALA A 21 -41.52 19.45 -1.27
N LYS A 22 -41.12 20.73 -1.28
CA LYS A 22 -39.76 21.14 -1.68
C LYS A 22 -38.72 20.61 -0.68
N ASN A 23 -39.02 20.62 0.62
CA ASN A 23 -38.11 20.13 1.65
C ASN A 23 -37.94 18.61 1.60
N ASP A 24 -39.00 17.83 1.29
CA ASP A 24 -38.91 16.37 1.09
C ASP A 24 -38.08 16.01 -0.15
N SER A 25 -38.26 16.74 -1.27
CA SER A 25 -37.45 16.57 -2.48
C SER A 25 -35.98 16.95 -2.26
N ILE A 26 -35.71 18.00 -1.47
CA ILE A 26 -34.34 18.39 -1.08
C ILE A 26 -33.74 17.34 -0.15
N LEU A 27 -34.52 16.79 0.79
CA LEU A 27 -34.05 15.74 1.72
C LEU A 27 -33.69 14.46 0.96
N LYS A 28 -34.54 14.02 0.01
CA LYS A 28 -34.28 12.87 -0.86
C LYS A 28 -33.07 13.08 -1.77
N ALA A 29 -32.96 14.27 -2.39
CA ALA A 29 -31.80 14.62 -3.19
C ALA A 29 -30.51 14.66 -2.35
N ALA A 30 -30.57 15.19 -1.13
CA ALA A 30 -29.45 15.20 -0.21
C ALA A 30 -29.06 13.76 0.21
N LEU A 31 -30.03 12.88 0.48
CA LEU A 31 -29.79 11.48 0.84
C LEU A 31 -29.14 10.69 -0.31
N VAL A 32 -29.58 10.92 -1.55
CA VAL A 32 -28.97 10.34 -2.76
C VAL A 32 -27.58 10.91 -3.01
N CYS A 33 -27.36 12.21 -2.83
CA CYS A 33 -26.03 12.80 -2.95
C CYS A 33 -25.07 12.27 -1.87
N ILE A 34 -25.54 12.12 -0.63
CA ILE A 34 -24.74 11.56 0.47
C ILE A 34 -24.39 10.09 0.20
N SER A 35 -25.33 9.28 -0.31
CA SER A 35 -25.05 7.87 -0.64
C SER A 35 -24.06 7.75 -1.80
N VAL A 36 -24.14 8.61 -2.82
CA VAL A 36 -23.17 8.66 -3.92
C VAL A 36 -21.78 9.05 -3.40
N LEU A 37 -21.68 10.05 -2.52
CA LEU A 37 -20.40 10.49 -1.93
C LEU A 37 -19.74 9.41 -1.06
N LEU A 38 -20.53 8.56 -0.38
CA LEU A 38 -20.03 7.44 0.43
C LEU A 38 -19.44 6.29 -0.41
N VAL A 39 -19.89 6.11 -1.65
CA VAL A 39 -19.37 5.05 -2.54
C VAL A 39 -18.10 5.51 -3.27
N LEU A 40 -17.86 6.82 -3.40
CA LEU A 40 -16.69 7.37 -4.10
C LEU A 40 -15.38 7.35 -3.27
N SER A 41 -15.44 7.14 -1.95
CA SER A 41 -14.24 7.10 -1.09
C SER A 41 -13.48 5.76 -1.10
N GLY A 42 -13.93 4.78 -1.90
CA GLY A 42 -13.37 3.42 -1.93
C GLY A 42 -12.19 3.18 -2.88
N CYS A 43 -11.84 4.12 -3.78
CA CYS A 43 -10.93 3.81 -4.90
C CYS A 43 -9.44 4.14 -4.67
N ALA A 44 -9.01 4.58 -3.49
CA ALA A 44 -7.62 5.06 -3.29
C ALA A 44 -6.79 4.29 -2.25
N MET A 45 -7.32 3.19 -1.69
CA MET A 45 -6.62 2.42 -0.65
C MET A 45 -6.26 1.00 -1.15
N THR A 46 -5.71 0.90 -2.34
CA THR A 46 -5.02 -0.33 -2.77
C THR A 46 -3.53 -0.13 -2.54
N GLN A 47 -2.94 -0.93 -1.65
CA GLN A 47 -1.48 -1.01 -1.56
C GLN A 47 -1.00 -1.57 -2.91
N PRO A 48 -0.19 -0.83 -3.70
CA PRO A 48 0.19 -1.28 -5.05
C PRO A 48 1.28 -2.35 -5.05
N TYR A 49 1.78 -2.71 -3.85
CA TYR A 49 2.86 -3.67 -3.65
C TYR A 49 2.46 -4.70 -2.59
N GLY A 50 3.05 -5.89 -2.69
CA GLY A 50 2.79 -7.01 -1.80
C GLY A 50 2.27 -8.25 -2.52
N SER A 51 1.80 -9.21 -1.73
CA SER A 51 1.12 -10.41 -2.24
C SER A 51 -0.37 -10.15 -2.47
N PHE A 52 -0.85 -10.41 -3.69
CA PHE A 52 -2.25 -10.32 -4.12
C PHE A 52 -2.90 -11.71 -4.27
N ILE A 53 -2.31 -12.73 -3.64
CA ILE A 53 -2.84 -14.10 -3.65
C ILE A 53 -4.11 -14.17 -2.81
N GLN A 54 -5.23 -14.43 -3.47
CA GLN A 54 -6.51 -14.65 -2.81
C GLN A 54 -6.68 -16.13 -2.49
N ASN A 55 -6.99 -16.45 -1.23
CA ASN A 55 -7.18 -17.83 -0.76
C ASN A 55 -5.98 -18.74 -1.08
N PRO A 56 -4.82 -18.51 -0.44
CA PRO A 56 -3.62 -19.29 -0.73
C PRO A 56 -3.83 -20.77 -0.44
N SER A 57 -3.27 -21.63 -1.28
CA SER A 57 -3.25 -23.07 -1.01
C SER A 57 -2.50 -23.38 0.29
N PRO A 58 -2.75 -24.52 0.97
CA PRO A 58 -1.97 -24.93 2.15
C PRO A 58 -0.46 -25.04 1.86
N ALA A 59 -0.11 -25.31 0.61
CA ALA A 59 1.25 -25.38 0.10
C ALA A 59 1.87 -23.99 -0.14
N PHE A 60 1.14 -22.89 0.03
CA PHE A 60 1.66 -21.57 -0.33
C PHE A 60 2.88 -21.15 0.50
N SER A 61 3.02 -21.59 1.76
CA SER A 61 4.21 -21.29 2.57
C SER A 61 5.51 -21.88 2.00
N GLN A 62 5.46 -23.10 1.43
CA GLN A 62 6.63 -23.64 0.72
C GLN A 62 6.82 -22.94 -0.62
N TYR A 63 5.74 -22.54 -1.29
CA TYR A 63 5.83 -21.85 -2.57
C TYR A 63 6.45 -20.47 -2.44
N SER A 64 6.03 -19.71 -1.42
CA SER A 64 6.57 -18.39 -1.11
C SER A 64 8.06 -18.47 -0.83
N LYS A 65 8.53 -19.53 -0.16
CA LYS A 65 9.96 -19.75 0.06
C LYS A 65 10.73 -19.97 -1.24
N VAL A 66 10.28 -20.88 -2.11
CA VAL A 66 10.97 -21.14 -3.38
C VAL A 66 11.02 -19.90 -4.26
N MET A 67 9.92 -19.15 -4.36
CA MET A 67 9.87 -17.90 -5.12
C MET A 67 10.80 -16.83 -4.51
N ALA A 68 10.81 -16.67 -3.19
CA ALA A 68 11.64 -15.68 -2.50
C ALA A 68 13.14 -16.00 -2.60
N ASP A 69 13.51 -17.29 -2.46
CA ASP A 69 14.89 -17.74 -2.65
C ASP A 69 15.38 -17.44 -4.08
N ASP A 70 14.57 -17.75 -5.10
CA ASP A 70 14.91 -17.49 -6.51
C ASP A 70 15.04 -16.00 -6.82
N VAL A 71 14.19 -15.17 -6.20
CA VAL A 71 14.28 -13.70 -6.28
C VAL A 71 15.58 -13.20 -5.65
N ALA A 72 15.90 -13.64 -4.43
CA ALA A 72 17.11 -13.21 -3.74
C ALA A 72 18.37 -13.65 -4.49
N ASP A 73 18.39 -14.88 -5.03
CA ASP A 73 19.48 -15.37 -5.87
C ASP A 73 19.65 -14.50 -7.13
N GLN A 74 18.54 -14.05 -7.73
CA GLN A 74 18.60 -13.14 -8.88
C GLN A 74 19.12 -11.76 -8.49
N ILE A 75 18.67 -11.20 -7.36
CA ILE A 75 19.19 -9.94 -6.82
C ILE A 75 20.70 -10.05 -6.55
N GLY A 76 21.16 -11.15 -5.96
CA GLY A 76 22.57 -11.42 -5.66
C GLY A 76 23.47 -11.52 -6.89
N ARG A 77 22.92 -11.81 -8.06
CA ARG A 77 23.66 -11.78 -9.34
C ARG A 77 23.82 -10.36 -9.90
N LEU A 78 22.94 -9.45 -9.51
CA LEU A 78 22.85 -8.09 -10.06
C LEU A 78 23.52 -7.07 -9.14
N TYR A 79 23.47 -7.29 -7.84
CA TYR A 79 23.98 -6.38 -6.83
C TYR A 79 24.97 -7.07 -5.90
N PRO A 80 26.11 -6.44 -5.59
CA PRO A 80 27.05 -6.99 -4.64
C PRO A 80 26.46 -7.02 -3.22
N ALA A 81 26.57 -8.17 -2.57
CA ALA A 81 26.28 -8.32 -1.14
C ALA A 81 27.22 -7.46 -0.28
N ALA A 82 26.81 -7.17 0.96
CA ALA A 82 27.50 -6.33 1.96
C ALA A 82 27.64 -4.83 1.64
N THR A 83 27.57 -4.41 0.38
CA THR A 83 27.62 -2.99 -0.01
C THR A 83 26.30 -2.44 -0.51
N THR A 84 25.30 -3.31 -0.70
CA THR A 84 23.97 -2.92 -1.18
C THR A 84 22.98 -2.91 -0.02
N GLN A 85 22.29 -1.79 0.13
CA GLN A 85 21.13 -1.65 1.02
C GLN A 85 19.86 -1.57 0.18
N PHE A 86 18.83 -2.31 0.55
CA PHE A 86 17.48 -2.21 -0.01
C PHE A 86 16.52 -1.57 0.99
N ASN A 87 15.74 -0.61 0.50
CA ASN A 87 14.69 0.06 1.26
C ASN A 87 13.33 -0.39 0.71
N LEU A 88 12.57 -1.16 1.50
CA LEU A 88 11.27 -1.66 1.04
C LEU A 88 10.25 -0.53 0.90
N ARG A 89 9.61 -0.46 -0.26
CA ARG A 89 8.57 0.53 -0.59
C ARG A 89 7.26 0.32 0.18
N HIS A 90 7.07 -0.85 0.80
CA HIS A 90 5.87 -1.20 1.55
C HIS A 90 6.21 -2.07 2.76
N ASN A 91 5.26 -2.17 3.69
CA ASN A 91 5.39 -3.10 4.81
C ASN A 91 5.12 -4.54 4.33
N ALA A 92 6.14 -5.38 4.41
CA ALA A 92 6.15 -6.75 3.92
C ALA A 92 5.58 -7.74 4.95
N ASN A 93 4.33 -7.56 5.36
CA ASN A 93 3.66 -8.42 6.35
C ASN A 93 3.12 -9.75 5.78
N ASP A 94 3.44 -10.09 4.52
CA ASP A 94 3.03 -11.34 3.89
C ASP A 94 4.12 -12.41 3.93
N LEU A 95 3.72 -13.67 3.74
CA LEU A 95 4.62 -14.84 3.84
C LEU A 95 5.79 -14.78 2.86
N PHE A 96 5.60 -14.23 1.66
CA PHE A 96 6.69 -14.09 0.71
C PHE A 96 7.65 -12.98 1.15
N GLY A 97 7.11 -11.82 1.53
CA GLY A 97 7.87 -10.67 1.98
C GLY A 97 8.81 -10.99 3.13
N GLN A 98 8.30 -11.64 4.17
CA GLN A 98 9.10 -12.07 5.33
C GLN A 98 10.26 -12.99 4.91
N VAL A 99 9.97 -14.02 4.09
CA VAL A 99 11.00 -14.96 3.63
C VAL A 99 12.03 -14.28 2.74
N LEU A 100 11.61 -13.36 1.86
CA LEU A 100 12.51 -12.60 1.00
C LEU A 100 13.46 -11.73 1.82
N ILE A 101 12.94 -11.04 2.84
CA ILE A 101 13.73 -10.19 3.72
C ILE A 101 14.76 -11.01 4.50
N ASP A 102 14.32 -12.13 5.09
CA ASP A 102 15.20 -13.03 5.82
C ASP A 102 16.32 -13.56 4.92
N LYS A 103 15.96 -13.97 3.69
CA LYS A 103 16.92 -14.46 2.71
C LYS A 103 17.93 -13.40 2.30
N LEU A 104 17.48 -12.19 1.95
CA LEU A 104 18.36 -11.07 1.59
C LEU A 104 19.33 -10.72 2.73
N ARG A 105 18.85 -10.67 3.98
CA ARG A 105 19.71 -10.44 5.14
C ARG A 105 20.72 -11.58 5.33
N SER A 106 20.29 -12.83 5.17
CA SER A 106 21.17 -13.99 5.26
C SER A 106 22.26 -14.00 4.18
N ASP A 107 21.96 -13.45 3.01
CA ASP A 107 22.90 -13.30 1.89
C ASP A 107 23.81 -12.07 2.04
N GLY A 108 23.64 -11.29 3.13
CA GLY A 108 24.51 -10.17 3.48
C GLY A 108 24.04 -8.81 2.95
N PHE A 109 22.79 -8.68 2.50
CA PHE A 109 22.20 -7.38 2.15
C PHE A 109 21.69 -6.66 3.40
N ALA A 110 21.83 -5.34 3.42
CA ALA A 110 21.11 -4.50 4.38
C ALA A 110 19.68 -4.30 3.87
N VAL A 111 18.67 -4.53 4.71
CA VAL A 111 17.25 -4.38 4.33
C VAL A 111 16.52 -3.53 5.35
N LEU A 112 16.06 -2.36 4.92
CA LEU A 112 15.25 -1.44 5.71
C LEU A 112 13.77 -1.62 5.36
N GLU A 113 12.97 -1.96 6.36
CA GLU A 113 11.53 -2.16 6.21
C GLU A 113 10.79 -0.84 6.48
N SER A 114 9.87 -0.47 5.60
CA SER A 114 8.96 0.65 5.86
C SER A 114 7.93 0.23 6.91
N THR A 115 8.24 0.44 8.19
CA THR A 115 7.24 0.34 9.26
C THR A 115 6.24 1.46 9.04
N SER A 116 5.07 1.15 8.49
CA SER A 116 3.96 2.10 8.50
C SER A 116 3.75 2.54 9.96
N PRO A 117 3.98 3.82 10.30
CA PRO A 117 3.85 4.24 11.66
C PRO A 117 2.35 4.26 11.95
N ALA A 118 1.89 3.29 12.74
CA ALA A 118 0.55 3.34 13.30
C ALA A 118 0.29 4.69 13.99
N ASN A 119 1.35 5.38 14.46
CA ASN A 119 1.30 6.76 14.94
C ASN A 119 2.65 7.48 14.65
N SER A 120 2.79 8.20 13.54
CA SER A 120 4.02 9.00 13.23
C SER A 120 4.37 9.99 14.35
N PHE A 121 3.38 10.37 15.16
CA PHE A 121 3.56 11.21 16.33
C PHE A 121 4.36 10.51 17.45
N LEU A 122 4.15 9.22 17.71
CA LEU A 122 4.90 8.51 18.75
C LEU A 122 6.37 8.28 18.35
N ALA A 123 6.63 8.00 17.07
CA ALA A 123 8.01 7.89 16.56
C ALA A 123 8.81 9.18 16.73
N ALA A 124 8.16 10.35 16.67
CA ALA A 124 8.80 11.65 16.92
C ALA A 124 9.04 11.92 18.42
N ILE A 125 8.23 11.38 19.32
CA ILE A 125 8.39 11.54 20.78
C ILE A 125 9.54 10.67 21.32
N HIS A 126 9.74 9.45 20.77
CA HIS A 126 10.82 8.56 21.20
C HIS A 126 12.23 8.98 20.71
N SER A 127 12.33 9.92 19.77
CA SER A 127 13.61 10.50 19.33
C SER A 127 14.03 11.74 20.11
N ALA A 128 13.26 12.15 21.12
CA ALA A 128 13.47 13.38 21.89
C ALA A 128 14.07 13.14 23.30
N GLU A 129 14.69 11.99 23.55
CA GLU A 129 15.32 11.71 24.85
C GLU A 129 16.81 11.38 24.71
N ASP A 130 17.58 12.40 24.32
CA ASP A 130 18.94 12.60 24.82
C ASP A 130 19.23 14.11 24.89
N ILE A 131 18.75 14.75 25.97
CA ILE A 131 19.25 16.07 26.36
C ILE A 131 20.35 15.82 27.40
N GLY A 132 21.56 15.64 26.90
CA GLY A 132 22.74 15.43 27.73
C GLY A 132 24.03 15.78 27.01
N ASN A 133 24.38 17.07 27.01
CA ASN A 133 25.71 17.65 26.72
C ASN A 133 25.89 18.32 25.34
N THR A 134 25.71 19.64 25.35
CA THR A 134 26.19 20.60 24.37
C THR A 134 27.72 20.71 24.40
N ASN A 135 28.40 20.28 23.33
CA ASN A 135 29.47 21.02 22.66
C ASN A 135 30.12 20.15 21.58
N SER A 136 29.49 20.10 20.42
CA SER A 136 30.19 19.82 19.17
C SER A 136 29.55 20.68 18.10
N THR A 137 30.29 21.75 17.80
CA THR A 137 30.24 22.55 16.58
C THR A 137 29.80 21.69 15.39
N PRO A 138 28.91 22.17 14.50
CA PRO A 138 28.54 21.43 13.31
C PRO A 138 29.74 21.45 12.37
N ILE A 139 30.63 20.48 12.54
CA ILE A 139 31.57 20.10 11.50
C ILE A 139 30.68 19.45 10.46
N SER A 140 30.53 20.12 9.34
CA SER A 140 29.98 19.60 8.10
C SER A 140 30.79 18.40 7.66
N GLU A 141 30.52 17.25 8.27
CA GLU A 141 30.85 15.96 7.69
C GLU A 141 29.80 15.71 6.62
N GLU A 142 30.28 15.67 5.39
CA GLU A 142 29.55 15.21 4.22
C GLU A 142 29.06 13.78 4.49
N ASN A 143 27.90 13.68 5.13
CA ASN A 143 27.17 12.43 5.26
C ASN A 143 26.72 12.06 3.85
N ILE A 144 27.59 11.37 3.11
CA ILE A 144 27.17 10.65 1.91
C ILE A 144 26.33 9.47 2.41
N GLN A 145 25.09 9.79 2.78
CA GLN A 145 24.02 8.82 2.89
C GLN A 145 23.77 8.35 1.47
N TYR A 146 24.44 7.28 1.06
CA TYR A 146 24.06 6.57 -0.16
C TYR A 146 22.61 6.15 0.03
N PRO A 147 21.65 6.69 -0.74
CA PRO A 147 20.27 6.30 -0.59
C PRO A 147 20.19 4.82 -0.98
N GLY A 148 19.88 3.94 -0.02
CA GLY A 148 19.66 2.52 -0.30
C GLY A 148 18.62 2.35 -1.41
N LEU A 149 18.77 1.31 -2.22
CA LEU A 149 17.96 1.05 -3.40
C LEU A 149 16.51 0.76 -3.00
N ALA A 150 15.56 1.47 -3.58
CA ALA A 150 14.15 1.25 -3.34
C ALA A 150 13.71 -0.10 -3.93
N LEU A 151 13.26 -1.02 -3.07
CA LEU A 151 12.82 -2.38 -3.43
C LEU A 151 11.31 -2.52 -3.22
N GLY A 152 10.60 -3.00 -4.24
CA GLY A 152 9.20 -3.39 -4.16
C GLY A 152 8.98 -4.75 -4.81
N TYR A 153 7.87 -5.40 -4.47
CA TYR A 153 7.45 -6.63 -5.13
C TYR A 153 5.94 -6.68 -5.29
N ILE A 154 5.51 -7.43 -6.29
CA ILE A 154 4.10 -7.75 -6.58
C ILE A 154 4.02 -9.23 -6.87
N ILE A 155 3.12 -9.93 -6.20
CA ILE A 155 2.83 -11.34 -6.48
C ILE A 155 1.36 -11.51 -6.78
N ASP A 156 1.05 -12.14 -7.90
CA ASP A 156 -0.30 -12.55 -8.24
C ASP A 156 -0.34 -14.02 -8.66
N GLN A 157 -1.56 -14.55 -8.81
CA GLN A 157 -1.79 -15.92 -9.25
C GLN A 157 -2.91 -15.97 -10.29
N SER A 158 -2.69 -16.78 -11.31
CA SER A 158 -3.61 -17.07 -12.40
C SER A 158 -3.69 -18.59 -12.60
N GLY A 159 -4.65 -19.24 -11.94
CA GLY A 159 -4.72 -20.71 -11.92
C GLY A 159 -3.53 -21.31 -11.18
N ASP A 160 -2.78 -22.19 -11.82
CA ASP A 160 -1.58 -22.82 -11.26
C ASP A 160 -0.29 -22.00 -11.49
N LEU A 161 -0.42 -20.84 -12.14
CA LEU A 161 0.70 -19.94 -12.45
C LEU A 161 0.76 -18.81 -11.43
N TYR A 162 1.94 -18.58 -10.87
CA TYR A 162 2.28 -17.47 -9.99
C TYR A 162 3.18 -16.50 -10.74
N HIS A 163 2.89 -15.21 -10.68
CA HIS A 163 3.76 -14.18 -11.25
C HIS A 163 4.43 -13.41 -10.11
N VAL A 164 5.74 -13.25 -10.22
CA VAL A 164 6.52 -12.42 -9.31
C VAL A 164 7.13 -11.29 -10.12
N SER A 165 6.82 -10.06 -9.72
CA SER A 165 7.47 -8.86 -10.23
C SER A 165 8.23 -8.17 -9.12
N ILE A 166 9.51 -7.89 -9.37
CA ILE A 166 10.40 -7.16 -8.48
C ILE A 166 10.68 -5.81 -9.11
N LEU A 167 10.58 -4.75 -8.31
CA LEU A 167 10.86 -3.39 -8.72
C LEU A 167 12.06 -2.89 -7.91
N ILE A 168 13.14 -2.54 -8.60
CA ILE A 168 14.33 -1.94 -7.98
C ILE A 168 14.55 -0.60 -8.67
N GLU A 169 14.36 0.49 -7.92
CA GLU A 169 14.29 1.85 -8.47
C GLU A 169 13.23 1.97 -9.59
N ASP A 170 13.69 2.11 -10.83
CA ASP A 170 12.89 2.23 -12.06
C ASP A 170 12.91 0.94 -12.89
N GLN A 171 13.65 -0.08 -12.45
CA GLN A 171 13.82 -1.35 -13.16
C GLN A 171 12.81 -2.38 -12.65
N GLN A 172 12.20 -3.12 -13.59
CA GLN A 172 11.29 -4.21 -13.24
C GLN A 172 11.81 -5.54 -13.78
N LEU A 173 11.91 -6.53 -12.88
CA LEU A 173 12.20 -7.92 -13.21
C LEU A 173 10.97 -8.77 -12.95
N THR A 174 10.57 -9.58 -13.93
CA THR A 174 9.42 -10.47 -13.80
C THR A 174 9.79 -11.90 -14.12
N ARG A 175 9.25 -12.84 -13.34
CA ARG A 175 9.32 -14.28 -13.60
C ARG A 175 8.02 -14.95 -13.20
N ALA A 176 7.63 -15.95 -13.98
CA ALA A 176 6.49 -16.81 -13.69
C ALA A 176 6.95 -18.13 -13.05
N PHE A 177 6.12 -18.69 -12.20
CA PHE A 177 6.31 -19.98 -11.54
C PHE A 177 5.06 -20.83 -11.69
N ILE A 178 5.21 -22.13 -11.85
CA ILE A 178 4.10 -23.05 -12.01
C ILE A 178 4.03 -24.02 -10.83
N ALA A 179 2.86 -24.11 -10.19
CA ALA A 179 2.60 -25.04 -9.12
C ALA A 179 1.98 -26.33 -9.67
N GLN A 180 2.68 -27.45 -9.55
CA GLN A 180 2.18 -28.76 -9.98
C GLN A 180 2.55 -29.82 -8.97
N SER A 181 1.62 -30.73 -8.69
CA SER A 181 1.84 -31.86 -7.76
C SER A 181 2.35 -31.44 -6.37
N GLY A 182 1.88 -30.29 -5.87
CA GLY A 182 2.28 -29.78 -4.55
C GLY A 182 3.70 -29.21 -4.50
N GLN A 183 4.35 -28.96 -5.63
CA GLN A 183 5.66 -28.32 -5.75
C GLN A 183 5.54 -27.09 -6.66
N ILE A 184 6.45 -26.13 -6.53
CA ILE A 184 6.53 -24.96 -7.40
C ILE A 184 7.90 -24.88 -8.06
N GLN A 185 7.93 -24.46 -9.32
CA GLN A 185 9.18 -24.29 -10.08
C GLN A 185 9.10 -23.11 -11.05
N PRO A 186 10.23 -22.50 -11.42
CA PRO A 186 10.27 -21.46 -12.44
C PRO A 186 9.69 -21.95 -13.77
N ALA A 187 8.81 -21.16 -14.37
CA ALA A 187 8.21 -21.43 -15.68
C ALA A 187 9.00 -20.77 -16.84
N GLY A 188 10.11 -20.10 -16.54
CA GLY A 188 10.94 -19.42 -17.55
C GLY A 188 12.12 -18.64 -16.96
N LEU A 189 12.81 -17.88 -17.81
CA LEU A 189 13.89 -16.99 -17.42
C LEU A 189 13.37 -15.71 -16.77
N TRP A 190 14.25 -14.96 -16.11
CA TRP A 190 13.93 -13.60 -15.65
C TRP A 190 13.83 -12.68 -16.86
N VAL A 191 12.74 -11.92 -16.94
CA VAL A 191 12.51 -10.93 -17.99
C VAL A 191 12.68 -9.54 -17.40
N TRP A 192 13.49 -8.74 -18.09
CA TRP A 192 13.72 -7.34 -17.78
C TRP A 192 12.76 -6.44 -18.55
N LYS A 193 12.24 -5.42 -17.87
CA LYS A 193 11.46 -4.35 -18.49
C LYS A 193 12.17 -3.02 -18.22
N GLU A 194 12.44 -2.32 -19.32
CA GLU A 194 12.95 -0.94 -19.37
C GLU A 194 11.80 0.07 -19.42
#